data_AF-A0A2G9UNL3-F1
#
_entry.id   AF-A0A2G9UNL3-F1
#
_cell.length_a   1.000
_cell.length_b   1.000
_cell.length_c   1.000
_cell.angle_alpha   90.00
_cell.angle_beta   90.00
_cell.angle_gamma   90.00
#
_symmetry.space_group_name_H-M   'P 1'
#
loop_
_entity.id
_entity.type
_entity.pdbx_description
1 polymer ?
#
loop_
_entity_poly.entity_id
_entity_poly.type
_entity_poly.pdbx_seq_one_letter_code
_entity_poly.pdbx_strand_id
1 'polypeptide(L)'
;MKPIRSFTIHNFQKFAVRAIANNSRQDNSSTLLLVGALQDLLNSSPSARMLACVNPFGVLQDFLANCFYNYGLFISRYPRAFALGPLILTCILAFGAFNVRMEDDLRFLYSPEHSRSRLEYQIHKNFTGAKMNSSFVSVTLESMDQDKNLLTPEKCLSIRKLNKFIMENLTLNIAGEQLRDNPRIKIEYPTMTFFENKLFLPTHLYGVRTDGENNIKSLDMVHLIYDVPSYQNTSSEDVSAAFTESLRSLFETEIAPFKCSIFSLSILKEEMQKNATYTIPFISLTILLLVSFTVGSCMTGDWITSKPIEAMIGVLTSSMAIVSAGGLLFALGEPFIYQVTVMPFIALAIGVDDVYVMLGAWQDTRRTLAPEKRMALALEEAGSAISVTSITSILSFGIGSFSSTPAISIFCKFIMVAVAFDWFYQLTFFAAVMVLGARREAAGYHCIFVWKRCDKAEREKVVVYGVYVLLAFYGCAQLEPNLTPSRLVVDDSPLVHYLHLAENKIWAEGLIGRVYINRAPDIKNPREV
;
A
#
# COMPACT_ATOMS: atom_id res chain seq x y z
N MET A 1 -37.47 19.95 33.84
CA MET A 1 -36.34 19.67 32.94
C MET A 1 -36.78 18.61 31.94
N LYS A 2 -36.85 18.95 30.65
CA LYS A 2 -37.25 18.03 29.57
C LYS A 2 -36.08 17.09 29.21
N PRO A 3 -36.32 15.81 28.89
CA PRO A 3 -35.26 14.89 28.50
C PRO A 3 -34.73 15.26 27.11
N ILE A 4 -33.42 15.29 26.98
CA ILE A 4 -32.69 15.53 25.73
C ILE A 4 -32.95 14.31 24.82
N ARG A 5 -33.58 14.55 23.66
CA ARG A 5 -33.85 13.53 22.65
C ARG A 5 -32.53 12.98 22.08
N SER A 6 -32.44 11.65 22.05
CA SER A 6 -31.41 10.85 21.38
C SER A 6 -31.06 11.42 20.00
N PHE A 7 -29.76 11.62 19.76
CA PHE A 7 -29.19 12.13 18.52
C PHE A 7 -29.01 10.96 17.53
N THR A 8 -30.07 10.61 16.79
CA THR A 8 -30.05 9.53 15.80
C THR A 8 -29.28 9.94 14.53
N ILE A 9 -28.66 8.98 13.82
CA ILE A 9 -27.89 9.15 12.57
C ILE A 9 -28.64 9.99 11.50
N HIS A 10 -29.97 9.91 11.48
CA HIS A 10 -30.83 10.74 10.63
C HIS A 10 -30.69 12.26 10.88
N ASN A 11 -30.38 12.68 12.10
CA ASN A 11 -30.12 14.09 12.44
C ASN A 11 -28.73 14.56 11.98
N PHE A 12 -27.76 13.64 11.88
CA PHE A 12 -26.42 13.94 11.37
C PHE A 12 -26.43 14.16 9.85
N GLN A 13 -27.19 13.35 9.09
CA GLN A 13 -27.42 13.59 7.66
C GLN A 13 -28.12 14.93 7.40
N LYS A 14 -29.14 15.29 8.21
CA LYS A 14 -29.79 16.61 8.12
C LYS A 14 -28.86 17.77 8.47
N PHE A 15 -27.91 17.57 9.38
CA PHE A 15 -26.91 18.57 9.74
C PHE A 15 -25.84 18.73 8.65
N ALA A 16 -25.35 17.63 8.06
CA ALA A 16 -24.40 17.63 6.96
C ALA A 16 -24.98 18.28 5.70
N VAL A 17 -26.23 17.97 5.34
CA VAL A 17 -26.92 18.62 4.20
C VAL A 17 -27.15 20.11 4.46
N ARG A 18 -27.46 20.52 5.70
CA ARG A 18 -27.55 21.95 6.06
C ARG A 18 -26.20 22.67 6.07
N ALA A 19 -25.12 21.99 6.44
CA ALA A 19 -23.78 22.54 6.41
C ALA A 19 -23.29 22.75 4.97
N ILE A 20 -23.56 21.80 4.07
CA ILE A 20 -23.24 21.91 2.64
C ILE A 20 -24.08 23.02 1.97
N ALA A 21 -25.36 23.13 2.30
CA ALA A 21 -26.23 24.19 1.79
C ALA A 21 -25.89 25.61 2.30
N ASN A 22 -25.26 25.70 3.48
CA ASN A 22 -24.78 26.98 4.02
C ASN A 22 -23.41 27.37 3.45
N ASN A 23 -22.58 26.42 3.02
CA ASN A 23 -21.27 26.72 2.45
C ASN A 23 -21.35 27.13 0.96
N SER A 24 -22.45 26.80 0.27
CA SER A 24 -22.72 27.25 -1.10
C SER A 24 -23.34 28.66 -1.19
N ARG A 25 -23.46 29.39 -0.07
CA ARG A 25 -24.00 30.77 -0.06
C ARG A 25 -23.01 31.83 -0.53
N GLN A 26 -21.76 31.47 -0.77
CA GLN A 26 -20.70 32.45 -0.97
C GLN A 26 -20.32 32.73 -2.43
N ASP A 27 -20.83 31.98 -3.40
CA ASP A 27 -20.54 32.23 -4.82
C ASP A 27 -21.78 32.21 -5.73
N ASN A 28 -21.93 33.32 -6.45
CA ASN A 28 -22.76 33.58 -7.63
C ASN A 28 -24.29 33.67 -7.48
N SER A 29 -24.76 34.92 -7.59
CA SER A 29 -26.17 35.34 -7.72
C SER A 29 -26.86 34.88 -9.02
N SER A 30 -26.11 34.45 -10.03
CA SER A 30 -26.64 33.96 -11.32
C SER A 30 -27.14 32.50 -11.25
N THR A 31 -26.52 31.67 -10.40
CA THR A 31 -26.90 30.27 -10.17
C THR A 31 -28.19 30.13 -9.37
N LEU A 32 -28.47 31.09 -8.47
CA LEU A 32 -29.68 31.11 -7.64
C LEU A 32 -30.95 31.42 -8.45
N LEU A 33 -30.84 32.26 -9.48
CA LEU A 33 -31.92 32.58 -10.40
C LEU A 33 -32.25 31.40 -11.33
N LEU A 34 -31.24 30.65 -11.76
CA LEU A 34 -31.45 29.47 -12.62
C LEU A 34 -32.07 28.30 -11.85
N VAL A 35 -31.64 28.08 -10.60
CA VAL A 35 -32.21 27.07 -9.70
C VAL A 35 -33.63 27.46 -9.29
N GLY A 36 -33.89 28.74 -9.00
CA GLY A 36 -35.25 29.23 -8.71
C GLY A 36 -36.20 29.09 -9.90
N ALA A 37 -35.76 29.46 -11.11
CA ALA A 37 -36.57 29.33 -12.33
C ALA A 37 -36.82 27.86 -12.70
N LEU A 38 -35.87 26.96 -12.46
CA LEU A 38 -36.05 25.50 -12.61
C LEU A 38 -37.02 24.93 -11.58
N GLN A 39 -36.98 25.42 -10.34
CA GLN A 39 -37.90 25.02 -9.26
C GLN A 39 -39.34 25.43 -9.58
N ASP A 40 -39.54 26.62 -10.15
CA ASP A 40 -40.86 27.13 -10.54
C ASP A 40 -41.41 26.44 -11.80
N LEU A 41 -40.54 26.12 -12.77
CA LEU A 41 -40.90 25.30 -13.94
C LEU A 41 -41.31 23.87 -13.54
N LEU A 42 -40.59 23.24 -12.61
CA LEU A 42 -40.91 21.90 -12.09
C LEU A 42 -42.22 21.87 -11.27
N ASN A 43 -42.60 22.98 -10.66
CA ASN A 43 -43.84 23.09 -9.87
C ASN A 43 -45.11 23.34 -10.70
N SER A 44 -44.97 23.76 -11.98
CA SER A 44 -46.08 24.21 -12.81
C SER A 44 -46.79 23.12 -13.63
N SER A 45 -46.22 21.90 -13.74
CA SER A 45 -46.84 20.81 -14.51
C SER A 45 -47.13 19.56 -13.65
N PRO A 46 -48.37 19.05 -13.61
CA PRO A 46 -48.73 17.87 -12.83
C PRO A 46 -48.08 16.57 -13.36
N SER A 47 -47.65 16.56 -14.62
CA SER A 47 -46.91 15.45 -15.26
C SER A 47 -45.43 15.37 -14.83
N ALA A 48 -44.79 16.49 -14.48
CA ALA A 48 -43.39 16.48 -14.00
C ALA A 48 -43.25 15.95 -12.57
N ARG A 49 -44.27 16.09 -11.72
CA ARG A 49 -44.28 15.52 -10.36
C ARG A 49 -44.25 13.99 -10.34
N MET A 50 -44.72 13.34 -11.40
CA MET A 50 -44.72 11.87 -11.50
C MET A 50 -43.35 11.32 -11.92
N LEU A 51 -42.54 12.12 -12.64
CA LEU A 51 -41.17 11.76 -13.04
C LEU A 51 -40.09 12.19 -12.02
N ALA A 52 -40.40 13.11 -11.10
CA ALA A 52 -39.39 13.74 -10.24
C ALA A 52 -39.03 13.00 -8.93
N CYS A 53 -39.67 11.89 -8.56
CA CYS A 53 -39.42 11.27 -7.25
C CYS A 53 -39.46 9.75 -7.24
N VAL A 54 -38.65 9.11 -8.09
CA VAL A 54 -38.20 7.75 -7.81
C VAL A 54 -36.68 7.79 -7.85
N ASN A 55 -36.05 7.90 -6.67
CA ASN A 55 -34.61 7.78 -6.57
C ASN A 55 -34.23 6.37 -7.07
N PRO A 56 -33.49 6.24 -8.20
CA PRO A 56 -33.18 4.92 -8.76
C PRO A 56 -32.40 4.05 -7.77
N PHE A 57 -31.60 4.67 -6.90
CA PHE A 57 -30.91 3.99 -5.81
C PHE A 57 -31.86 3.51 -4.70
N GLY A 58 -32.94 4.25 -4.44
CA GLY A 58 -33.96 3.84 -3.48
C GLY A 58 -34.72 2.58 -3.94
N VAL A 59 -35.05 2.49 -5.23
CA VAL A 59 -35.72 1.30 -5.79
C VAL A 59 -34.85 0.06 -5.71
N LEU A 60 -33.56 0.20 -6.03
CA LEU A 60 -32.61 -0.90 -5.91
C LEU A 60 -32.45 -1.34 -4.46
N GLN A 61 -32.36 -0.38 -3.53
CA GLN A 61 -32.26 -0.65 -2.10
C GLN A 61 -33.50 -1.36 -1.56
N ASP A 62 -34.71 -0.90 -1.91
CA ASP A 62 -35.97 -1.51 -1.49
C ASP A 62 -36.12 -2.94 -2.06
N PHE A 63 -35.70 -3.14 -3.31
CA PHE A 63 -35.64 -4.48 -3.92
C PHE A 63 -34.67 -5.41 -3.19
N LEU A 64 -33.46 -4.93 -2.92
CA LEU A 64 -32.44 -5.68 -2.18
C LEU A 64 -32.92 -6.00 -0.76
N ALA A 65 -33.52 -5.03 -0.07
CA ALA A 65 -34.07 -5.20 1.28
C ALA A 65 -35.09 -6.35 1.32
N ASN A 66 -36.04 -6.39 0.39
CA ASN A 66 -37.02 -7.48 0.31
C ASN A 66 -36.38 -8.83 -0.03
N CYS A 67 -35.35 -8.85 -0.88
CA CYS A 67 -34.58 -10.07 -1.15
C CYS A 67 -33.85 -10.55 0.11
N PHE A 68 -33.21 -9.64 0.84
CA PHE A 68 -32.47 -9.94 2.06
C PHE A 68 -33.37 -10.35 3.23
N TYR A 69 -34.60 -9.84 3.31
CA TYR A 69 -35.59 -10.31 4.27
C TYR A 69 -35.88 -11.82 4.09
N ASN A 70 -36.21 -12.22 2.85
CA ASN A 70 -36.50 -13.61 2.51
C ASN A 70 -35.25 -14.49 2.67
N TYR A 71 -34.09 -13.97 2.29
CA TYR A 71 -32.81 -14.66 2.47
C TYR A 71 -32.46 -14.84 3.96
N GLY A 72 -32.76 -13.87 4.82
CA GLY A 72 -32.56 -13.98 6.27
C GLY A 72 -33.43 -15.07 6.91
N LEU A 73 -34.67 -15.23 6.46
CA LEU A 73 -35.52 -16.37 6.84
C LEU A 73 -34.93 -17.70 6.37
N PHE A 74 -34.37 -17.74 5.17
CA PHE A 74 -33.75 -18.93 4.60
C PHE A 74 -32.49 -19.38 5.36
N ILE A 75 -31.55 -18.46 5.62
CA ILE A 75 -30.34 -18.74 6.43
C ILE A 75 -30.74 -19.23 7.82
N SER A 76 -31.77 -18.62 8.41
CA SER A 76 -32.23 -18.99 9.75
C SER A 76 -32.73 -20.43 9.83
N ARG A 77 -33.22 -21.00 8.71
CA ARG A 77 -33.65 -22.41 8.64
C ARG A 77 -32.46 -23.38 8.60
N TYR A 78 -31.34 -23.00 7.99
CA TYR A 78 -30.17 -23.86 7.78
C TYR A 78 -28.83 -23.24 8.21
N PRO A 79 -28.68 -22.70 9.44
CA PRO A 79 -27.50 -21.91 9.82
C PRO A 79 -26.19 -22.72 9.83
N ARG A 80 -26.24 -24.03 10.11
CA ARG A 80 -25.03 -24.87 10.13
C ARG A 80 -24.40 -25.03 8.74
N ALA A 81 -25.22 -25.11 7.69
CA ALA A 81 -24.71 -25.24 6.32
C ALA A 81 -24.00 -23.95 5.88
N PHE A 82 -24.60 -22.79 6.20
CA PHE A 82 -24.03 -21.48 5.90
C PHE A 82 -22.82 -21.11 6.78
N ALA A 83 -22.64 -21.74 7.93
CA ALA A 83 -21.42 -21.60 8.73
C ALA A 83 -20.28 -22.52 8.24
N LEU A 84 -20.58 -23.76 7.83
CA LEU A 84 -19.55 -24.72 7.41
C LEU A 84 -19.08 -24.50 5.97
N GLY A 85 -19.97 -24.12 5.05
CA GLY A 85 -19.63 -23.94 3.63
C GLY A 85 -18.50 -22.94 3.39
N PRO A 86 -18.61 -21.68 3.87
CA PRO A 86 -17.55 -20.67 3.77
C PRO A 86 -16.23 -21.08 4.42
N LEU A 87 -16.27 -21.83 5.52
CA LEU A 87 -15.08 -22.32 6.21
C LEU A 87 -14.35 -23.35 5.35
N ILE A 88 -15.08 -24.31 4.77
CA ILE A 88 -14.53 -25.29 3.83
C ILE A 88 -13.98 -24.58 2.58
N LEU A 89 -14.71 -23.61 2.03
CA LEU A 89 -14.26 -22.83 0.88
C LEU A 89 -12.94 -22.10 1.19
N THR A 90 -12.84 -21.47 2.35
CA THR A 90 -11.62 -20.81 2.81
C THR A 90 -10.46 -21.80 2.91
N CYS A 91 -10.68 -22.99 3.48
CA CYS A 91 -9.64 -24.03 3.57
C CYS A 91 -9.18 -24.50 2.18
N ILE A 92 -10.10 -24.66 1.22
CA ILE A 92 -9.76 -25.05 -0.16
C ILE A 92 -8.94 -23.95 -0.83
N LEU A 93 -9.38 -22.69 -0.74
CA LEU A 93 -8.68 -21.57 -1.38
C LEU A 93 -7.32 -21.30 -0.73
N ALA A 94 -7.16 -21.55 0.57
CA ALA A 94 -5.90 -21.40 1.27
C ALA A 94 -4.76 -22.27 0.68
N PHE A 95 -5.07 -23.39 0.02
CA PHE A 95 -4.05 -24.18 -0.70
C PHE A 95 -3.37 -23.41 -1.83
N GLY A 96 -4.00 -22.35 -2.36
CA GLY A 96 -3.36 -21.48 -3.34
C GLY A 96 -2.11 -20.77 -2.81
N ALA A 97 -1.94 -20.67 -1.49
CA ALA A 97 -0.71 -20.13 -0.87
C ALA A 97 0.56 -20.93 -1.23
N PHE A 98 0.45 -22.19 -1.66
CA PHE A 98 1.60 -22.97 -2.14
C PHE A 98 2.13 -22.49 -3.51
N ASN A 99 1.34 -21.75 -4.27
CA ASN A 99 1.72 -21.21 -5.58
C ASN A 99 2.24 -19.76 -5.52
N VAL A 100 2.55 -19.25 -4.32
CA VAL A 100 3.07 -17.88 -4.16
C VAL A 100 4.38 -17.70 -4.93
N ARG A 101 4.39 -16.71 -5.82
CA ARG A 101 5.58 -16.22 -6.51
C ARG A 101 5.82 -14.78 -6.06
N MET A 102 7.01 -14.50 -5.57
CA MET A 102 7.38 -13.15 -5.16
C MET A 102 7.87 -12.38 -6.39
N GLU A 103 7.36 -11.16 -6.59
CA GLU A 103 7.86 -10.23 -7.60
C GLU A 103 8.41 -8.99 -6.90
N ASP A 104 9.68 -8.71 -7.13
CA ASP A 104 10.43 -7.70 -6.39
C ASP A 104 11.27 -6.77 -7.31
N ASP A 105 11.14 -6.90 -8.63
CA ASP A 105 11.74 -5.98 -9.58
C ASP A 105 11.00 -4.63 -9.56
N LEU A 106 11.63 -3.63 -8.95
CA LEU A 106 11.13 -2.25 -8.87
C LEU A 106 10.86 -1.65 -10.26
N ARG A 107 11.67 -1.94 -11.28
CA ARG A 107 11.46 -1.39 -12.62
C ARG A 107 10.22 -1.97 -13.27
N PHE A 108 9.98 -3.27 -13.06
CA PHE A 108 8.74 -3.91 -13.50
C PHE A 108 7.54 -3.32 -12.74
N LEU A 109 7.60 -3.28 -11.42
CA LEU A 109 6.47 -2.87 -10.58
C LEU A 109 5.99 -1.43 -10.80
N TYR A 110 6.92 -0.50 -11.06
CA TYR A 110 6.61 0.93 -11.16
C TYR A 110 6.53 1.48 -12.59
N SER A 111 6.95 0.72 -13.61
CA SER A 111 6.85 1.15 -15.01
C SER A 111 5.65 0.53 -15.70
N PRO A 112 4.78 1.32 -16.38
CA PRO A 112 3.61 0.77 -17.04
C PRO A 112 3.94 -0.24 -18.14
N GLU A 113 3.13 -1.29 -18.29
CA GLU A 113 3.45 -2.42 -19.19
C GLU A 113 3.67 -2.02 -20.65
N HIS A 114 2.87 -1.09 -21.15
CA HIS A 114 2.92 -0.57 -22.51
C HIS A 114 3.52 0.84 -22.59
N SER A 115 4.35 1.23 -21.62
CA SER A 115 4.99 2.54 -21.62
C SER A 115 6.07 2.68 -22.70
N ARG A 116 6.21 3.89 -23.24
CA ARG A 116 7.32 4.24 -24.15
C ARG A 116 8.68 4.01 -23.50
N SER A 117 8.80 4.29 -22.20
CA SER A 117 10.03 4.04 -21.45
C SER A 117 10.40 2.55 -21.41
N ARG A 118 9.44 1.63 -21.26
CA ARG A 118 9.71 0.18 -21.38
C ARG A 118 10.15 -0.22 -22.79
N LEU A 119 9.52 0.33 -23.83
CA LEU A 119 9.91 0.07 -25.21
C LEU A 119 11.35 0.55 -25.49
N GLU A 120 11.66 1.79 -25.10
CA GLU A 120 13.00 2.38 -25.22
C GLU A 120 14.04 1.55 -24.45
N TYR A 121 13.68 1.07 -23.25
CA TYR A 121 14.53 0.20 -22.46
C TYR A 121 14.75 -1.17 -23.15
N GLN A 122 13.73 -1.78 -23.74
CA GLN A 122 13.87 -3.04 -24.49
C GLN A 122 14.77 -2.86 -25.72
N ILE A 123 14.61 -1.76 -26.47
CA ILE A 123 15.49 -1.42 -27.60
C ILE A 123 16.92 -1.26 -27.12
N HIS A 124 17.12 -0.52 -26.02
CA HIS A 124 18.44 -0.34 -25.42
C HIS A 124 19.06 -1.67 -24.97
N LYS A 125 18.28 -2.54 -24.33
CA LYS A 125 18.72 -3.87 -23.87
C LYS A 125 19.14 -4.75 -25.04
N ASN A 126 18.36 -4.75 -26.13
CA ASN A 126 18.67 -5.50 -27.34
C ASN A 126 19.92 -4.94 -28.04
N PHE A 127 20.05 -3.62 -28.14
CA PHE A 127 21.21 -2.96 -28.76
C PHE A 127 22.51 -3.21 -28.00
N THR A 128 22.48 -3.14 -26.67
CA THR A 128 23.67 -3.34 -25.82
C THR A 128 24.05 -4.81 -25.63
N GLY A 129 23.16 -5.75 -25.98
CA GLY A 129 23.39 -7.18 -25.77
C GLY A 129 23.46 -7.58 -24.29
N ALA A 130 23.00 -6.72 -23.38
CA ALA A 130 23.01 -6.97 -21.95
C ALA A 130 22.05 -8.13 -21.61
N LYS A 131 22.60 -9.30 -21.25
CA LYS A 131 21.83 -10.52 -20.93
C LYS A 131 20.98 -10.42 -19.66
N MET A 132 21.18 -9.39 -18.84
CA MET A 132 20.38 -9.09 -17.65
C MET A 132 20.42 -7.60 -17.34
N ASN A 133 19.48 -7.12 -16.53
CA ASN A 133 19.42 -5.73 -16.07
C ASN A 133 20.82 -5.28 -15.61
N SER A 134 21.48 -4.34 -16.29
CA SER A 134 22.80 -3.86 -15.83
C SER A 134 22.62 -3.17 -14.48
N SER A 135 23.15 -3.78 -13.43
CA SER A 135 23.20 -3.18 -12.11
C SER A 135 24.42 -2.28 -12.02
N PHE A 136 24.33 -1.21 -11.24
CA PHE A 136 25.47 -0.36 -10.94
C PHE A 136 25.58 -0.22 -9.43
N VAL A 137 26.82 -0.06 -8.97
CA VAL A 137 27.11 0.30 -7.60
C VAL A 137 27.75 1.67 -7.61
N SER A 138 27.13 2.59 -6.90
CA SER A 138 27.60 3.96 -6.73
C SER A 138 28.28 4.10 -5.38
N VAL A 139 29.40 4.81 -5.34
CA VAL A 139 30.11 5.19 -4.12
C VAL A 139 30.32 6.69 -4.15
N THR A 140 29.74 7.40 -3.17
CA THR A 140 29.96 8.84 -2.98
C THR A 140 31.00 9.06 -1.91
N LEU A 141 31.97 9.93 -2.20
CA LEU A 141 33.04 10.34 -1.31
C LEU A 141 32.84 11.82 -0.95
N GLU A 142 32.78 12.11 0.34
CA GLU A 142 32.77 13.47 0.88
C GLU A 142 33.98 13.72 1.79
N SER A 143 34.43 14.98 1.84
CA SER A 143 35.47 15.40 2.77
C SER A 143 34.89 15.51 4.18
N MET A 144 35.59 14.95 5.19
CA MET A 144 35.25 15.13 6.60
C MET A 144 35.62 16.52 7.16
N ASP A 145 36.44 17.28 6.44
CA ASP A 145 36.90 18.61 6.87
C ASP A 145 35.79 19.68 6.80
N GLN A 146 35.90 20.72 7.64
CA GLN A 146 34.94 21.84 7.69
C GLN A 146 34.80 22.59 6.35
N ASP A 147 35.89 22.69 5.58
CA ASP A 147 35.91 23.35 4.27
C ASP A 147 35.26 22.53 3.15
N LYS A 148 34.89 21.27 3.43
CA LYS A 148 34.28 20.29 2.51
C LYS A 148 35.02 20.08 1.18
N ASN A 149 36.24 20.59 1.04
CA ASN A 149 36.98 20.57 -0.21
C ASN A 149 37.76 19.26 -0.39
N LEU A 150 37.49 18.55 -1.49
CA LEU A 150 38.17 17.32 -1.91
C LEU A 150 39.38 17.58 -2.83
N LEU A 151 39.54 18.79 -3.38
CA LEU A 151 40.60 19.15 -4.32
C LEU A 151 41.95 19.45 -3.66
N THR A 152 42.36 18.64 -2.67
CA THR A 152 43.72 18.69 -2.13
C THR A 152 44.57 17.55 -2.74
N PRO A 153 45.87 17.76 -2.99
CA PRO A 153 46.71 16.74 -3.63
C PRO A 153 46.71 15.39 -2.89
N GLU A 154 46.70 15.44 -1.56
CA GLU A 154 46.65 14.25 -0.70
C GLU A 154 45.32 13.49 -0.85
N LYS A 155 44.19 14.22 -0.84
CA LYS A 155 42.86 13.61 -1.00
C LYS A 155 42.69 13.04 -2.40
N CYS A 156 43.08 13.77 -3.44
CA CYS A 156 43.06 13.27 -4.82
C CYS A 156 43.91 12.00 -4.98
N LEU A 157 45.08 11.93 -4.34
CA LEU A 157 45.92 10.73 -4.37
C LEU A 157 45.26 9.55 -3.63
N SER A 158 44.63 9.80 -2.49
CA SER A 158 43.91 8.78 -1.72
C SER A 158 42.66 8.28 -2.45
N ILE A 159 41.88 9.16 -3.10
CA ILE A 159 40.74 8.78 -3.97
C ILE A 159 41.25 7.91 -5.13
N ARG A 160 42.36 8.28 -5.76
CA ARG A 160 42.96 7.49 -6.85
C ARG A 160 43.43 6.12 -6.36
N LYS A 161 44.07 6.04 -5.19
CA LYS A 161 44.50 4.77 -4.58
C LYS A 161 43.29 3.89 -4.24
N LEU A 162 42.23 4.48 -3.68
CA LEU A 162 40.99 3.79 -3.35
C LEU A 162 40.30 3.23 -4.60
N ASN A 163 40.10 4.06 -5.63
CA ASN A 163 39.52 3.63 -6.90
C ASN A 163 40.37 2.52 -7.56
N LYS A 164 41.69 2.66 -7.53
CA LYS A 164 42.61 1.63 -8.03
C LYS A 164 42.47 0.32 -7.25
N PHE A 165 42.39 0.40 -5.92
CA PHE A 165 42.20 -0.78 -5.06
C PHE A 165 40.87 -1.47 -5.33
N ILE A 166 39.77 -0.72 -5.44
CA ILE A 166 38.43 -1.26 -5.74
C ILE A 166 38.42 -1.97 -7.10
N MET A 167 39.12 -1.40 -8.10
CA MET A 167 39.16 -1.94 -9.45
C MET A 167 40.12 -3.12 -9.63
N GLU A 168 41.24 -3.16 -8.90
CA GLU A 168 42.33 -4.13 -9.14
C GLU A 168 42.50 -5.17 -8.01
N ASN A 169 42.19 -4.83 -6.76
CA ASN A 169 42.55 -5.64 -5.58
C ASN A 169 41.36 -6.12 -4.74
N LEU A 170 40.14 -5.64 -4.99
CA LEU A 170 38.96 -6.08 -4.23
C LEU A 170 38.54 -7.49 -4.67
N THR A 171 38.78 -8.47 -3.80
CA THR A 171 38.41 -9.88 -4.07
C THR A 171 36.93 -10.10 -3.83
N LEU A 172 36.19 -10.50 -4.86
CA LEU A 172 34.78 -10.90 -4.76
C LEU A 172 34.69 -12.40 -4.54
N ASN A 173 33.98 -12.80 -3.49
CA ASN A 173 33.78 -14.20 -3.14
C ASN A 173 32.34 -14.59 -3.48
N ILE A 174 32.13 -15.24 -4.62
CA ILE A 174 30.81 -15.71 -5.05
C ILE A 174 30.92 -17.23 -5.24
N ALA A 175 30.18 -17.99 -4.42
CA ALA A 175 30.13 -19.45 -4.50
C ALA A 175 31.50 -20.18 -4.48
N GLY A 176 32.52 -19.61 -3.83
CA GLY A 176 33.83 -20.24 -3.64
C GLY A 176 34.84 -20.02 -4.77
N GLU A 177 34.50 -19.25 -5.82
CA GLU A 177 35.44 -18.84 -6.86
C GLU A 177 35.82 -17.36 -6.73
N GLN A 178 37.13 -17.06 -6.85
CA GLN A 178 37.67 -15.70 -6.82
C GLN A 178 37.66 -15.06 -8.21
N LEU A 179 37.06 -13.87 -8.31
CA LEU A 179 36.99 -13.13 -9.56
C LEU A 179 38.20 -12.21 -9.77
N ARG A 180 39.10 -12.70 -10.63
CA ARG A 180 39.86 -12.00 -11.68
C ARG A 180 41.25 -11.40 -11.40
N ASP A 181 42.08 -11.55 -12.45
CA ASP A 181 43.33 -10.85 -12.76
C ASP A 181 43.32 -10.63 -14.31
N ASN A 182 43.27 -9.38 -14.82
CA ASN A 182 43.34 -9.13 -16.29
C ASN A 182 43.85 -7.69 -16.63
N PRO A 183 44.98 -7.52 -17.34
CA PRO A 183 45.74 -6.25 -17.39
C PRO A 183 45.36 -5.25 -18.52
N ARG A 184 44.08 -5.11 -18.90
CA ARG A 184 43.65 -4.26 -20.04
C ARG A 184 42.87 -2.97 -19.70
N ILE A 185 43.00 -2.45 -18.48
CA ILE A 185 42.31 -1.22 -18.05
C ILE A 185 43.35 -0.10 -17.86
N LYS A 186 43.25 0.98 -18.64
CA LYS A 186 44.07 2.20 -18.48
C LYS A 186 43.18 3.38 -18.12
N ILE A 187 43.47 4.01 -16.99
CA ILE A 187 42.72 5.16 -16.46
C ILE A 187 43.55 6.42 -16.66
N GLU A 188 43.06 7.35 -17.48
CA GLU A 188 43.61 8.70 -17.69
C GLU A 188 42.50 9.73 -17.42
N TYR A 189 42.85 10.97 -17.06
CA TYR A 189 41.88 12.06 -16.86
C TYR A 189 41.97 13.02 -18.07
N PRO A 190 40.85 13.49 -18.67
CA PRO A 190 39.44 13.36 -18.26
C PRO A 190 38.70 12.15 -18.89
N THR A 191 39.41 11.13 -19.38
CA THR A 191 38.80 9.96 -20.02
C THR A 191 39.39 8.62 -19.62
N MET A 192 38.56 7.71 -19.10
CA MET A 192 38.96 6.32 -18.88
C MET A 192 38.93 5.53 -20.19
N THR A 193 39.94 4.68 -20.46
CA THR A 193 39.95 3.79 -21.64
C THR A 193 39.66 2.34 -21.24
N PHE A 194 38.51 1.82 -21.65
CA PHE A 194 38.05 0.46 -21.36
C PHE A 194 37.91 -0.31 -22.68
N PHE A 195 38.77 -1.31 -22.93
CA PHE A 195 38.81 -2.05 -24.21
C PHE A 195 38.77 -1.12 -25.43
N GLU A 196 39.63 -0.09 -25.44
CA GLU A 196 39.74 0.95 -26.49
C GLU A 196 38.60 1.99 -26.55
N ASN A 197 37.55 1.89 -25.71
CA ASN A 197 36.49 2.90 -25.61
C ASN A 197 36.80 3.99 -24.57
N LYS A 198 36.62 5.26 -24.91
CA LYS A 198 36.83 6.42 -24.01
C LYS A 198 35.54 6.77 -23.25
N LEU A 199 35.59 6.82 -21.92
CA LEU A 199 34.50 7.23 -21.03
C LEU A 199 34.75 8.64 -20.47
N PHE A 200 33.73 9.52 -20.45
CA PHE A 200 33.82 10.95 -20.07
C PHE A 200 33.64 11.15 -18.55
N LEU A 201 34.61 11.78 -17.85
CA LEU A 201 34.65 11.88 -16.38
C LEU A 201 33.83 13.01 -15.67
N PRO A 202 33.36 14.10 -16.32
CA PRO A 202 32.64 15.20 -15.63
C PRO A 202 31.34 14.86 -14.90
N THR A 203 30.84 13.62 -15.01
CA THR A 203 29.59 13.18 -14.35
C THR A 203 29.83 12.55 -12.97
N HIS A 204 31.06 12.67 -12.47
CA HIS A 204 31.51 12.11 -11.21
C HIS A 204 31.87 13.19 -10.16
N LEU A 205 31.73 14.48 -10.49
CA LEU A 205 32.10 15.60 -9.62
C LEU A 205 30.86 16.44 -9.33
N TYR A 206 30.53 16.64 -8.06
CA TYR A 206 29.33 17.38 -7.62
C TYR A 206 29.67 18.41 -6.54
N GLY A 207 28.91 19.52 -6.51
CA GLY A 207 29.16 20.67 -5.64
C GLY A 207 30.41 21.44 -6.05
N VAL A 208 30.57 21.64 -7.36
CA VAL A 208 31.72 22.32 -7.96
C VAL A 208 31.58 23.83 -7.77
N ARG A 209 32.54 24.47 -7.12
CA ARG A 209 32.64 25.95 -7.09
C ARG A 209 33.73 26.39 -8.07
N THR A 210 33.36 27.22 -9.02
CA THR A 210 34.30 27.78 -10.00
C THR A 210 34.84 29.12 -9.53
N ASP A 211 36.07 29.42 -9.94
CA ASP A 211 36.57 30.79 -9.95
C ASP A 211 35.91 31.59 -11.09
N GLY A 212 36.01 32.91 -11.07
CA GLY A 212 35.44 33.80 -12.10
C GLY A 212 35.91 33.52 -13.54
N GLU A 213 36.94 32.67 -13.70
CA GLU A 213 37.51 32.20 -14.96
C GLU A 213 37.10 30.75 -15.33
N ASN A 214 36.03 30.21 -14.72
CA ASN A 214 35.55 28.82 -14.92
C ASN A 214 36.53 27.71 -14.48
N ASN A 215 37.61 28.03 -13.77
CA ASN A 215 38.49 27.04 -13.16
C ASN A 215 37.86 26.46 -11.89
N ILE A 216 38.01 25.16 -11.63
CA ILE A 216 37.44 24.53 -10.43
C ILE A 216 38.26 24.92 -9.20
N LYS A 217 37.64 25.63 -8.25
CA LYS A 217 38.25 26.09 -7.00
C LYS A 217 38.02 25.13 -5.84
N SER A 218 36.82 24.57 -5.75
CA SER A 218 36.50 23.58 -4.72
C SER A 218 35.52 22.54 -5.24
N LEU A 219 35.56 21.37 -4.61
CA LEU A 219 34.74 20.22 -4.94
C LEU A 219 34.23 19.60 -3.65
N ASP A 220 32.91 19.51 -3.53
CA ASP A 220 32.28 19.04 -2.30
C ASP A 220 32.04 17.52 -2.28
N MET A 221 31.91 16.86 -3.45
CA MET A 221 31.65 15.41 -3.53
C MET A 221 32.21 14.79 -4.82
N VAL A 222 32.79 13.58 -4.69
CA VAL A 222 33.10 12.70 -5.83
C VAL A 222 32.14 11.52 -5.83
N HIS A 223 31.56 11.21 -6.98
CA HIS A 223 30.60 10.12 -7.20
C HIS A 223 31.21 9.09 -8.14
N LEU A 224 31.66 7.96 -7.62
CA LEU A 224 32.20 6.85 -8.40
C LEU A 224 31.07 5.89 -8.77
N ILE A 225 30.92 5.58 -10.07
CA ILE A 225 29.87 4.68 -10.56
C ILE A 225 30.55 3.47 -11.18
N TYR A 226 30.27 2.29 -10.63
CA TYR A 226 30.77 1.01 -11.11
C TYR A 226 29.64 0.24 -11.76
N ASP A 227 29.69 0.09 -13.08
CA ASP A 227 28.76 -0.76 -13.82
C ASP A 227 29.12 -2.24 -13.58
N VAL A 228 28.18 -3.02 -13.04
CA VAL A 228 28.38 -4.43 -12.67
C VAL A 228 27.68 -5.33 -13.69
N PRO A 229 28.43 -6.03 -14.56
CA PRO A 229 27.84 -6.96 -15.54
C PRO A 229 27.44 -8.28 -14.89
N SER A 230 26.53 -9.01 -15.54
CA SER A 230 26.26 -10.41 -15.19
C SER A 230 27.51 -11.26 -15.45
N TYR A 231 27.79 -12.22 -14.57
CA TYR A 231 28.93 -13.13 -14.71
C TYR A 231 28.45 -14.58 -14.84
N GLN A 232 28.76 -15.21 -15.98
CA GLN A 232 28.36 -16.59 -16.31
C GLN A 232 26.84 -16.83 -16.16
N ASN A 233 26.44 -17.64 -15.17
CA ASN A 233 25.05 -17.96 -14.83
C ASN A 233 24.49 -17.13 -13.67
N THR A 234 25.32 -16.26 -13.07
CA THR A 234 24.94 -15.43 -11.92
C THR A 234 24.39 -14.09 -12.41
N SER A 235 23.29 -13.66 -11.81
CA SER A 235 22.67 -12.39 -12.17
C SER A 235 23.58 -11.20 -11.84
N SER A 236 23.47 -10.12 -12.60
CA SER A 236 24.13 -8.85 -12.29
C SER A 236 23.72 -8.29 -10.91
N GLU A 237 22.52 -8.61 -10.44
CA GLU A 237 22.02 -8.23 -9.12
C GLU A 237 22.73 -8.97 -7.99
N ASP A 238 22.96 -10.27 -8.14
CA ASP A 238 23.68 -11.07 -7.15
C ASP A 238 25.17 -10.69 -7.10
N VAL A 239 25.78 -10.45 -8.27
CA VAL A 239 27.16 -9.94 -8.35
C VAL A 239 27.25 -8.55 -7.72
N SER A 240 26.25 -7.69 -7.96
CA SER A 240 26.17 -6.35 -7.36
C SER A 240 26.00 -6.42 -5.85
N ALA A 241 25.22 -7.37 -5.32
CA ALA A 241 25.08 -7.60 -3.89
C ALA A 241 26.41 -8.04 -3.26
N ALA A 242 27.12 -9.01 -3.86
CA ALA A 242 28.43 -9.45 -3.37
C ALA A 242 29.49 -8.33 -3.41
N PHE A 243 29.51 -7.54 -4.48
CA PHE A 243 30.39 -6.37 -4.62
C PHE A 243 30.09 -5.30 -3.58
N THR A 244 28.81 -5.03 -3.33
CA THR A 244 28.38 -4.10 -2.29
C THR A 244 28.85 -4.55 -0.92
N GLU A 245 28.71 -5.83 -0.58
CA GLU A 245 29.09 -6.35 0.73
C GLU A 245 30.61 -6.29 0.95
N SER A 246 31.39 -6.57 -0.09
CA SER A 246 32.85 -6.41 -0.06
C SER A 246 33.24 -4.94 0.13
N LEU A 247 32.55 -4.00 -0.53
CA LEU A 247 32.77 -2.57 -0.30
C LEU A 247 32.36 -2.13 1.11
N ARG A 248 31.28 -2.66 1.67
CA ARG A 248 30.85 -2.38 3.05
C ARG A 248 31.92 -2.79 4.04
N SER A 249 32.45 -4.02 3.91
CA SER A 249 33.55 -4.51 4.77
C SER A 249 34.82 -3.64 4.66
N LEU A 250 35.06 -3.07 3.48
CA LEU A 250 36.19 -2.19 3.24
C LEU A 250 36.00 -0.82 3.91
N PHE A 251 34.81 -0.21 3.81
CA PHE A 251 34.52 1.09 4.41
C PHE A 251 34.27 1.05 5.93
N GLU A 252 34.08 -0.12 6.53
CA GLU A 252 34.09 -0.30 7.99
C GLU A 252 35.50 -0.14 8.59
N THR A 253 36.55 -0.35 7.80
CA THR A 253 37.92 -0.02 8.20
C THR A 253 38.16 1.50 8.06
N GLU A 254 38.99 2.10 8.93
CA GLU A 254 39.27 3.55 8.89
C GLU A 254 39.98 3.95 7.58
N ILE A 255 39.19 4.22 6.53
CA ILE A 255 39.65 4.85 5.29
C ILE A 255 39.54 6.37 5.49
N ALA A 256 40.32 6.88 6.44
CA ALA A 256 40.46 8.32 6.62
C ALA A 256 41.12 8.94 5.36
N PRO A 257 40.68 10.12 4.88
CA PRO A 257 39.77 11.08 5.53
C PRO A 257 38.41 11.27 4.81
N PHE A 258 37.82 10.23 4.22
CA PHE A 258 36.56 10.37 3.46
C PHE A 258 35.36 9.78 4.17
N LYS A 259 34.25 10.51 4.13
CA LYS A 259 32.94 9.92 4.40
C LYS A 259 32.46 9.23 3.12
N CYS A 260 32.32 7.91 3.18
CA CYS A 260 31.89 7.11 2.04
C CYS A 260 30.42 6.70 2.23
N SER A 261 29.60 6.83 1.19
CA SER A 261 28.26 6.21 1.14
C SER A 261 28.14 5.36 -0.10
N ILE A 262 27.52 4.19 0.03
CA ILE A 262 27.31 3.26 -1.07
C ILE A 262 25.84 3.23 -1.44
N PHE A 263 25.56 3.14 -2.73
CA PHE A 263 24.25 2.85 -3.27
C PHE A 263 24.33 1.69 -4.26
N SER A 264 23.44 0.72 -4.09
CA SER A 264 23.15 -0.28 -5.10
C SER A 264 21.66 -0.60 -5.07
N LEU A 265 21.12 -1.08 -6.18
CA LEU A 265 19.72 -1.48 -6.26
C LEU A 265 19.41 -2.61 -5.27
N SER A 266 20.40 -3.48 -5.00
CA SER A 266 20.33 -4.55 -4.03
C SER A 266 20.15 -4.03 -2.60
N ILE A 267 20.89 -2.99 -2.17
CA ILE A 267 20.67 -2.38 -0.83
C ILE A 267 19.27 -1.78 -0.75
N LEU A 268 18.83 -1.05 -1.78
CA LEU A 268 17.51 -0.42 -1.78
C LEU A 268 16.39 -1.46 -1.61
N LYS A 269 16.49 -2.57 -2.33
CA LYS A 269 15.56 -3.70 -2.25
C LYS A 269 15.58 -4.37 -0.87
N GLU A 270 16.77 -4.63 -0.31
CA GLU A 270 16.93 -5.20 1.03
C GLU A 270 16.30 -4.29 2.10
N GLU A 271 16.51 -2.99 2.01
CA GLU A 271 15.99 -2.01 2.97
C GLU A 271 14.47 -1.84 2.87
N MET A 272 13.91 -1.87 1.66
CA MET A 272 12.45 -1.92 1.46
C MET A 272 11.85 -3.21 2.06
N GLN A 273 12.56 -4.34 1.97
CA GLN A 273 12.13 -5.60 2.57
C GLN A 273 12.25 -5.59 4.10
N LYS A 274 13.26 -4.92 4.67
CA LYS A 274 13.38 -4.70 6.12
C LYS A 274 12.17 -3.95 6.65
N ASN A 275 11.72 -2.90 5.97
CA ASN A 275 10.50 -2.17 6.35
C ASN A 275 9.26 -3.08 6.44
N ALA A 276 9.07 -3.98 5.46
CA ALA A 276 7.98 -4.94 5.49
C ALA A 276 8.12 -5.91 6.68
N THR A 277 9.33 -6.38 6.97
CA THR A 277 9.62 -7.30 8.07
C THR A 277 9.41 -6.65 9.44
N TYR A 278 9.83 -5.40 9.61
CA TYR A 278 9.60 -4.61 10.83
C TYR A 278 8.11 -4.33 11.09
N THR A 279 7.28 -4.34 10.04
CA THR A 279 5.83 -4.11 10.16
C THR A 279 5.09 -5.34 10.71
N ILE A 280 5.62 -6.56 10.50
CA ILE A 280 4.98 -7.82 10.92
C ILE A 280 4.54 -7.83 12.41
N PRO A 281 5.37 -7.46 13.40
CA PRO A 281 4.94 -7.43 14.80
C PRO A 281 3.83 -6.39 15.07
N PHE A 282 3.76 -5.30 14.31
CA PHE A 282 2.68 -4.32 14.45
C PHE A 282 1.35 -4.83 13.89
N ILE A 283 1.36 -5.77 12.93
CA ILE A 283 0.13 -6.45 12.45
C ILE A 283 -0.53 -7.22 13.60
N SER A 284 0.24 -7.95 14.39
CA SER A 284 -0.33 -8.72 15.51
C SER A 284 -0.89 -7.80 16.60
N LEU A 285 -0.19 -6.70 16.90
CA LEU A 285 -0.67 -5.67 17.84
C LEU A 285 -1.96 -5.00 17.36
N THR A 286 -2.03 -4.61 16.10
CA THR A 286 -3.22 -3.95 15.53
C THR A 286 -4.43 -4.89 15.49
N ILE A 287 -4.25 -6.16 15.11
CA ILE A 287 -5.31 -7.18 15.21
C ILE A 287 -5.77 -7.34 16.66
N LEU A 288 -4.84 -7.43 17.62
CA LEU A 288 -5.17 -7.55 19.04
C LEU A 288 -5.98 -6.35 19.54
N LEU A 289 -5.56 -5.12 19.20
CA LEU A 289 -6.26 -3.90 19.58
C LEU A 289 -7.65 -3.84 18.93
N LEU A 290 -7.77 -4.21 17.65
CA LEU A 290 -9.02 -4.21 16.92
C LEU A 290 -10.00 -5.26 17.47
N VAL A 291 -9.53 -6.48 17.77
CA VAL A 291 -10.36 -7.52 18.42
C VAL A 291 -10.78 -7.06 19.81
N SER A 292 -9.86 -6.52 20.61
CA SER A 292 -10.18 -6.03 21.96
C SER A 292 -11.22 -4.89 21.93
N PHE A 293 -11.09 -3.97 20.96
CA PHE A 293 -12.03 -2.87 20.76
C PHE A 293 -13.40 -3.36 20.29
N THR A 294 -13.45 -4.23 19.27
CA THR A 294 -14.71 -4.78 18.74
C THR A 294 -15.46 -5.59 19.78
N VAL A 295 -14.76 -6.46 20.51
CA VAL A 295 -15.33 -7.22 21.63
C VAL A 295 -15.81 -6.27 22.72
N GLY A 296 -14.98 -5.30 23.14
CA GLY A 296 -15.33 -4.35 24.20
C GLY A 296 -16.52 -3.45 23.85
N SER A 297 -16.63 -3.02 22.60
CA SER A 297 -17.73 -2.20 22.07
C SER A 297 -19.05 -2.97 22.03
N CYS A 298 -18.99 -4.28 21.73
CA CYS A 298 -20.17 -5.15 21.62
C CYS A 298 -20.64 -5.74 22.96
N MET A 299 -20.02 -5.34 24.08
CA MET A 299 -20.49 -5.68 25.43
C MET A 299 -21.56 -4.69 25.89
N THR A 300 -22.82 -4.94 25.53
CA THR A 300 -23.97 -4.27 26.14
C THR A 300 -24.14 -4.83 27.56
N GLY A 301 -24.07 -4.02 28.62
CA GLY A 301 -23.97 -4.43 30.04
C GLY A 301 -24.81 -5.63 30.53
N ASP A 302 -25.88 -5.98 29.83
CA ASP A 302 -26.56 -7.28 29.89
C ASP A 302 -25.67 -8.45 29.41
N TRP A 303 -25.33 -9.36 30.33
CA TRP A 303 -24.55 -10.59 30.06
C TRP A 303 -25.25 -11.59 29.11
N ILE A 304 -26.51 -11.37 28.76
CA ILE A 304 -27.27 -12.23 27.83
C ILE A 304 -27.26 -11.62 26.42
N THR A 305 -27.47 -10.30 26.29
CA THR A 305 -27.60 -9.62 25.00
C THR A 305 -26.27 -9.15 24.43
N SER A 306 -25.22 -9.07 25.26
CA SER A 306 -23.84 -8.88 24.82
C SER A 306 -23.48 -9.88 23.72
N LYS A 307 -22.79 -9.40 22.68
CA LYS A 307 -22.36 -10.21 21.51
C LYS A 307 -20.84 -10.26 21.30
N PRO A 308 -20.03 -10.55 22.33
CA PRO A 308 -18.57 -10.53 22.23
C PRO A 308 -18.04 -11.67 21.35
N ILE A 309 -18.68 -12.85 21.37
CA ILE A 309 -18.27 -14.00 20.56
C ILE A 309 -18.58 -13.71 19.08
N GLU A 310 -19.77 -13.19 18.80
CA GLU A 310 -20.18 -12.82 17.46
C GLU A 310 -19.26 -11.71 16.92
N ALA A 311 -18.94 -10.68 17.71
CA ALA A 311 -17.98 -9.64 17.32
C ALA A 311 -16.58 -10.21 16.99
N MET A 312 -16.05 -11.09 17.83
CA MET A 312 -14.77 -11.76 17.59
C MET A 312 -14.80 -12.62 16.31
N ILE A 313 -15.88 -13.37 16.09
CA ILE A 313 -16.07 -14.17 14.88
C ILE A 313 -16.21 -13.26 13.65
N GLY A 314 -16.83 -12.09 13.79
CA GLY A 314 -16.88 -11.07 12.75
C GLY A 314 -15.48 -10.68 12.24
N VAL A 315 -14.56 -10.37 13.16
CA VAL A 315 -13.15 -10.08 12.81
C VAL A 315 -12.46 -11.28 12.14
N LEU A 316 -12.73 -12.49 12.61
CA LEU A 316 -12.22 -13.71 11.98
C LEU A 316 -12.77 -13.92 10.56
N THR A 317 -13.99 -13.44 10.29
CA THR A 317 -14.62 -13.58 8.97
C THR A 317 -13.87 -12.76 7.92
N SER A 318 -13.47 -11.53 8.26
CA SER A 318 -12.62 -10.71 7.39
C SER A 318 -11.22 -11.30 7.21
N SER A 319 -10.70 -11.96 8.25
CA SER A 319 -9.44 -12.70 8.14
C SER A 319 -9.54 -13.88 7.16
N MET A 320 -10.67 -14.61 7.17
CA MET A 320 -10.95 -15.67 6.20
C MET A 320 -11.06 -15.13 4.77
N ALA A 321 -11.65 -13.95 4.58
CA ALA A 321 -11.76 -13.30 3.27
C ALA A 321 -10.38 -12.95 2.69
N ILE A 322 -9.48 -12.39 3.51
CA ILE A 322 -8.09 -12.09 3.14
C ILE A 322 -7.37 -13.37 2.68
N VAL A 323 -7.48 -14.47 3.44
CA VAL A 323 -6.86 -15.75 3.09
C VAL A 323 -7.44 -16.33 1.80
N SER A 324 -8.76 -16.25 1.63
CA SER A 324 -9.45 -16.74 0.44
C SER A 324 -9.06 -15.95 -0.82
N ALA A 325 -8.95 -14.63 -0.71
CA ALA A 325 -8.55 -13.75 -1.79
C ALA A 325 -7.10 -13.97 -2.20
N GLY A 326 -6.19 -14.00 -1.23
CA GLY A 326 -4.78 -14.30 -1.48
C GLY A 326 -4.62 -15.67 -2.12
N GLY A 327 -5.22 -16.70 -1.53
CA GLY A 327 -5.21 -18.06 -2.04
C GLY A 327 -5.71 -18.17 -3.47
N LEU A 328 -6.86 -17.55 -3.79
CA LEU A 328 -7.39 -17.54 -5.16
C LEU A 328 -6.42 -16.87 -6.14
N LEU A 329 -5.90 -15.69 -5.80
CA LEU A 329 -5.03 -14.93 -6.70
C LEU A 329 -3.69 -15.61 -6.92
N PHE A 330 -3.10 -16.21 -5.88
CA PHE A 330 -1.89 -17.03 -6.02
C PHE A 330 -2.15 -18.29 -6.86
N ALA A 331 -3.32 -18.91 -6.73
CA ALA A 331 -3.70 -20.05 -7.57
C ALA A 331 -3.87 -19.65 -9.05
N LEU A 332 -4.32 -18.43 -9.32
CA LEU A 332 -4.40 -17.84 -10.66
C LEU A 332 -3.03 -17.35 -11.20
N GLY A 333 -1.98 -17.41 -10.38
CA GLY A 333 -0.61 -17.05 -10.77
C GLY A 333 -0.27 -15.57 -10.63
N GLU A 334 -1.09 -14.78 -9.93
CA GLU A 334 -0.74 -13.39 -9.61
C GLU A 334 0.41 -13.34 -8.59
N PRO A 335 1.47 -12.56 -8.85
CA PRO A 335 2.62 -12.51 -7.95
C PRO A 335 2.32 -11.70 -6.69
N PHE A 336 2.97 -12.07 -5.60
CA PHE A 336 2.99 -11.30 -4.37
C PHE A 336 4.01 -10.16 -4.46
N ILE A 337 3.55 -8.95 -4.16
CA ILE A 337 4.36 -7.74 -4.09
C ILE A 337 4.31 -7.17 -2.68
N TYR A 338 5.34 -6.45 -2.24
CA TYR A 338 5.41 -5.93 -0.87
C TYR A 338 4.27 -4.97 -0.51
N GLN A 339 3.69 -4.26 -1.48
CA GLN A 339 2.56 -3.37 -1.26
C GLN A 339 1.28 -4.12 -0.83
N VAL A 340 1.15 -5.40 -1.20
CA VAL A 340 0.02 -6.25 -0.77
C VAL A 340 0.06 -6.56 0.73
N THR A 341 1.20 -6.34 1.42
CA THR A 341 1.27 -6.47 2.90
C THR A 341 0.35 -5.51 3.65
N VAL A 342 -0.10 -4.42 2.99
CA VAL A 342 -1.06 -3.45 3.54
C VAL A 342 -2.52 -3.94 3.42
N MET A 343 -2.80 -4.92 2.55
CA MET A 343 -4.15 -5.47 2.30
C MET A 343 -4.89 -5.89 3.57
N PRO A 344 -4.28 -6.61 4.54
CA PRO A 344 -5.00 -7.04 5.74
C PRO A 344 -5.58 -5.90 6.55
N PHE A 345 -4.89 -4.76 6.63
CA PHE A 345 -5.37 -3.60 7.38
C PHE A 345 -6.60 -2.97 6.72
N ILE A 346 -6.56 -2.80 5.41
CA ILE A 346 -7.67 -2.21 4.64
C ILE A 346 -8.88 -3.15 4.65
N ALA A 347 -8.66 -4.44 4.39
CA ALA A 347 -9.73 -5.43 4.36
C ALA A 347 -10.36 -5.65 5.75
N LEU A 348 -9.56 -5.69 6.83
CA LEU A 348 -10.08 -5.76 8.19
C LEU A 348 -10.89 -4.51 8.55
N ALA A 349 -10.44 -3.31 8.16
CA ALA A 349 -11.17 -2.08 8.46
C ALA A 349 -12.56 -2.07 7.78
N ILE A 350 -12.64 -2.48 6.51
CA ILE A 350 -13.91 -2.56 5.78
C ILE A 350 -14.81 -3.64 6.39
N GLY A 351 -14.29 -4.85 6.62
CA GLY A 351 -15.14 -5.94 7.09
C GLY A 351 -15.59 -5.79 8.54
N VAL A 352 -14.83 -5.10 9.39
CA VAL A 352 -15.25 -4.75 10.76
C VAL A 352 -16.38 -3.72 10.74
N ASP A 353 -16.38 -2.78 9.79
CA ASP A 353 -17.51 -1.85 9.60
C ASP A 353 -18.80 -2.63 9.30
N ASP A 354 -18.74 -3.60 8.38
CA ASP A 354 -19.89 -4.46 8.03
C ASP A 354 -20.40 -5.27 9.24
N VAL A 355 -19.48 -5.77 10.08
CA VAL A 355 -19.83 -6.44 11.35
C VAL A 355 -20.62 -5.51 12.27
N TYR A 356 -20.20 -4.24 12.39
CA TYR A 356 -20.92 -3.26 13.20
C TYR A 356 -22.26 -2.87 12.61
N VAL A 357 -22.36 -2.70 11.29
CA VAL A 357 -23.64 -2.41 10.61
C VAL A 357 -24.65 -3.52 10.88
N MET A 358 -24.24 -4.79 10.75
CA MET A 358 -25.09 -5.94 11.03
C MET A 358 -25.48 -6.07 12.52
N LEU A 359 -24.53 -5.86 13.43
CA LEU A 359 -24.80 -5.88 14.87
C LEU A 359 -25.72 -4.73 15.31
N GLY A 360 -25.56 -3.54 14.72
CA GLY A 360 -26.42 -2.39 14.92
C GLY A 360 -27.86 -2.67 14.47
N ALA A 361 -28.05 -3.11 13.22
CA ALA A 361 -29.37 -3.49 12.71
C ALA A 361 -30.03 -4.58 13.56
N TRP A 362 -29.25 -5.56 14.06
CA TRP A 362 -29.76 -6.57 15.00
C TRP A 362 -30.26 -5.95 16.32
N GLN A 363 -29.53 -5.00 16.88
CA GLN A 363 -29.89 -4.33 18.13
C GLN A 363 -31.14 -3.47 17.99
N ASP A 364 -31.37 -2.90 16.81
CA ASP A 364 -32.57 -2.11 16.50
C ASP A 364 -33.84 -2.98 16.35
N THR A 365 -33.69 -4.29 16.13
CA THR A 365 -34.83 -5.21 16.09
C THR A 365 -35.51 -5.39 17.46
N ARG A 366 -36.84 -5.56 17.44
CA ARG A 366 -37.61 -5.81 18.67
C ARG A 366 -37.25 -7.18 19.28
N ARG A 367 -36.80 -7.16 20.53
CA ARG A 367 -36.36 -8.35 21.29
C ARG A 367 -37.45 -9.41 21.53
N THR A 368 -38.73 -9.06 21.41
CA THR A 368 -39.86 -9.97 21.61
C THR A 368 -40.14 -10.87 20.40
N LEU A 369 -39.53 -10.59 19.25
CA LEU A 369 -39.70 -11.38 18.04
C LEU A 369 -38.84 -12.65 18.08
N ALA A 370 -39.31 -13.69 17.38
CA ALA A 370 -38.54 -14.92 17.21
C ALA A 370 -37.18 -14.65 16.54
N PRO A 371 -36.11 -15.38 16.90
CA PRO A 371 -34.77 -15.21 16.34
C PRO A 371 -34.74 -15.17 14.81
N GLU A 372 -35.51 -16.03 14.15
CA GLU A 372 -35.63 -16.12 12.70
C GLU A 372 -36.16 -14.81 12.10
N LYS A 373 -37.19 -14.23 12.72
CA LYS A 373 -37.82 -12.98 12.25
C LYS A 373 -36.96 -11.76 12.55
N ARG A 374 -36.22 -11.78 13.68
CA ARG A 374 -35.22 -10.74 13.98
C ARG A 374 -34.10 -10.75 12.96
N MET A 375 -33.59 -11.93 12.58
CA MET A 375 -32.54 -12.02 11.57
C MET A 375 -33.02 -11.51 10.21
N ALA A 376 -34.25 -11.84 9.81
CA ALA A 376 -34.82 -11.35 8.57
C ALA A 376 -34.89 -9.81 8.52
N LEU A 377 -35.36 -9.17 9.60
CA LEU A 377 -35.41 -7.71 9.70
C LEU A 377 -34.01 -7.07 9.77
N ALA A 378 -33.08 -7.69 10.49
CA ALA A 378 -31.70 -7.21 10.57
C ALA A 378 -31.01 -7.29 9.20
N LEU A 379 -31.19 -8.38 8.46
CA LEU A 379 -30.57 -8.57 7.15
C LEU A 379 -31.24 -7.72 6.06
N GLU A 380 -32.54 -7.45 6.16
CA GLU A 380 -33.25 -6.49 5.30
C GLU A 380 -32.57 -5.11 5.31
N GLU A 381 -32.26 -4.60 6.50
CA GLU A 381 -31.63 -3.30 6.69
C GLU A 381 -30.10 -3.36 6.47
N ALA A 382 -29.38 -4.21 7.20
CA ALA A 382 -27.92 -4.29 7.11
C ALA A 382 -27.44 -4.92 5.80
N GLY A 383 -28.10 -5.98 5.33
CA GLY A 383 -27.68 -6.68 4.11
C GLY A 383 -27.80 -5.80 2.86
N SER A 384 -28.84 -4.95 2.78
CA SER A 384 -28.97 -3.98 1.69
C SER A 384 -27.89 -2.90 1.78
N ALA A 385 -27.63 -2.34 2.97
CA ALA A 385 -26.58 -1.34 3.19
C ALA A 385 -25.16 -1.88 2.88
N ILE A 386 -24.81 -3.04 3.45
CA ILE A 386 -23.52 -3.72 3.26
C ILE A 386 -23.29 -4.07 1.78
N SER A 387 -24.35 -4.46 1.06
CA SER A 387 -24.20 -4.78 -0.37
C SER A 387 -23.92 -3.55 -1.22
N VAL A 388 -24.55 -2.42 -0.91
CA VAL A 388 -24.28 -1.15 -1.62
C VAL A 388 -22.84 -0.72 -1.37
N THR A 389 -22.38 -0.70 -0.12
CA THR A 389 -21.00 -0.31 0.23
C THR A 389 -19.98 -1.25 -0.41
N SER A 390 -20.17 -2.57 -0.28
CA SER A 390 -19.30 -3.59 -0.86
C SER A 390 -19.21 -3.51 -2.38
N ILE A 391 -20.35 -3.40 -3.08
CA ILE A 391 -20.36 -3.27 -4.55
C ILE A 391 -19.63 -2.01 -4.99
N THR A 392 -19.85 -0.87 -4.31
CA THR A 392 -19.13 0.37 -4.65
C THR A 392 -17.62 0.26 -4.41
N SER A 393 -17.19 -0.45 -3.35
CA SER A 393 -15.78 -0.72 -3.08
C SER A 393 -15.16 -1.66 -4.11
N ILE A 394 -15.84 -2.75 -4.47
CA ILE A 394 -15.41 -3.69 -5.52
C ILE A 394 -15.26 -2.96 -6.85
N LEU A 395 -16.21 -2.09 -7.23
CA LEU A 395 -16.10 -1.29 -8.45
C LEU A 395 -14.94 -0.28 -8.38
N SER A 396 -14.74 0.38 -7.25
CA SER A 396 -13.66 1.36 -7.07
C SER A 396 -12.28 0.71 -7.18
N PHE A 397 -12.05 -0.39 -6.46
CA PHE A 397 -10.81 -1.17 -6.60
C PHE A 397 -10.72 -1.90 -7.94
N GLY A 398 -11.85 -2.28 -8.53
CA GLY A 398 -11.92 -2.84 -9.88
C GLY A 398 -11.42 -1.86 -10.94
N ILE A 399 -11.79 -0.59 -10.85
CA ILE A 399 -11.22 0.47 -11.72
C ILE A 399 -9.71 0.58 -11.51
N GLY A 400 -9.25 0.53 -10.25
CA GLY A 400 -7.82 0.53 -9.91
C GLY A 400 -7.06 -0.67 -10.47
N SER A 401 -7.72 -1.83 -10.64
CA SER A 401 -7.10 -3.03 -11.21
C SER A 401 -6.71 -2.87 -12.69
N PHE A 402 -7.34 -1.93 -13.41
CA PHE A 402 -6.97 -1.59 -14.79
C PHE A 402 -5.87 -0.52 -14.88
N SER A 403 -5.24 -0.16 -13.75
CA SER A 403 -4.10 0.75 -13.75
C SER A 403 -2.98 0.21 -14.63
N SER A 404 -2.36 1.11 -15.40
CA SER A 404 -1.25 0.75 -16.28
C SER A 404 0.03 0.40 -15.50
N THR A 405 0.13 0.86 -14.24
CA THR A 405 1.24 0.55 -13.32
C THR A 405 1.01 -0.79 -12.62
N PRO A 406 1.86 -1.81 -12.83
CA PRO A 406 1.65 -3.17 -12.31
C PRO A 406 1.49 -3.25 -10.80
N ALA A 407 2.28 -2.51 -10.01
CA ALA A 407 2.18 -2.51 -8.56
C ALA A 407 0.78 -2.09 -8.07
N ILE A 408 0.20 -1.05 -8.69
CA ILE A 408 -1.13 -0.54 -8.34
C ILE A 408 -2.20 -1.52 -8.82
N SER A 409 -2.07 -2.03 -10.04
CA SER A 409 -3.01 -3.02 -10.60
C SER A 409 -3.11 -4.26 -9.72
N ILE A 410 -1.97 -4.90 -9.40
CA ILE A 410 -1.90 -6.10 -8.54
C ILE A 410 -2.50 -5.78 -7.17
N PHE A 411 -2.05 -4.71 -6.52
CA PHE A 411 -2.58 -4.29 -5.22
C PHE A 411 -4.11 -4.12 -5.23
N CYS A 412 -4.66 -3.47 -6.24
CA CYS A 412 -6.10 -3.28 -6.39
C CYS A 412 -6.85 -4.59 -6.68
N LYS A 413 -6.30 -5.53 -7.46
CA LYS A 413 -6.89 -6.88 -7.65
C LYS A 413 -7.02 -7.61 -6.31
N PHE A 414 -5.96 -7.59 -5.49
CA PHE A 414 -5.96 -8.21 -4.17
C PHE A 414 -7.06 -7.65 -3.25
N ILE A 415 -7.19 -6.33 -3.15
CA ILE A 415 -8.24 -5.72 -2.33
C ILE A 415 -9.63 -5.95 -2.91
N MET A 416 -9.80 -5.82 -4.23
CA MET A 416 -11.09 -6.07 -4.89
C MET A 416 -11.62 -7.48 -4.58
N VAL A 417 -10.77 -8.50 -4.71
CA VAL A 417 -11.16 -9.89 -4.43
C VAL A 417 -11.35 -10.11 -2.92
N ALA A 418 -10.54 -9.48 -2.06
CA ALA A 418 -10.72 -9.54 -0.61
C ALA A 418 -12.07 -8.96 -0.16
N VAL A 419 -12.46 -7.79 -0.67
CA VAL A 419 -13.76 -7.18 -0.37
C VAL A 419 -14.90 -8.01 -0.95
N ALA A 420 -14.74 -8.63 -2.13
CA ALA A 420 -15.74 -9.53 -2.69
C ALA A 420 -15.97 -10.78 -1.83
N PHE A 421 -14.90 -11.39 -1.31
CA PHE A 421 -15.01 -12.50 -0.36
C PHE A 421 -15.56 -12.05 1.00
N ASP A 422 -15.19 -10.87 1.49
CA ASP A 422 -15.70 -10.33 2.75
C ASP A 422 -17.20 -10.09 2.67
N TRP A 423 -17.69 -9.46 1.60
CA TRP A 423 -19.12 -9.31 1.31
C TRP A 423 -19.85 -10.66 1.28
N PHE A 424 -19.29 -11.65 0.58
CA PHE A 424 -19.86 -12.99 0.50
C PHE A 424 -19.90 -13.69 1.86
N TYR A 425 -18.83 -13.62 2.65
CA TYR A 425 -18.76 -14.23 3.98
C TYR A 425 -19.61 -13.50 5.02
N GLN A 426 -19.81 -12.19 4.88
CA GLN A 426 -20.67 -11.39 5.77
C GLN A 426 -22.14 -11.79 5.61
N LEU A 427 -22.57 -11.98 4.35
CA LEU A 427 -23.93 -12.41 4.03
C LEU A 427 -24.17 -13.91 4.25
N THR A 428 -23.14 -14.73 4.43
CA THR A 428 -23.28 -16.19 4.60
C THR A 428 -22.84 -16.64 5.98
N PHE A 429 -21.52 -16.65 6.23
CA PHE A 429 -20.90 -17.12 7.45
C PHE A 429 -21.29 -16.27 8.65
N PHE A 430 -21.10 -14.95 8.57
CA PHE A 430 -21.38 -14.06 9.71
C PHE A 430 -22.89 -13.98 10.01
N ALA A 431 -23.73 -13.88 8.97
CA ALA A 431 -25.18 -13.99 9.12
C ALA A 431 -25.62 -15.30 9.81
N ALA A 432 -24.99 -16.43 9.48
CA ALA A 432 -25.28 -17.71 10.15
C ALA A 432 -24.84 -17.72 11.62
N VAL A 433 -23.67 -17.14 11.92
CA VAL A 433 -23.18 -16.96 13.30
C VAL A 433 -24.15 -16.08 14.10
N MET A 434 -24.68 -15.02 13.49
CA MET A 434 -25.70 -14.15 14.10
C MET A 434 -26.98 -14.92 14.44
N VAL A 435 -27.47 -15.81 13.56
CA VAL A 435 -28.61 -16.69 13.86
C VAL A 435 -28.32 -17.63 15.04
N LEU A 436 -27.13 -18.22 15.09
CA LEU A 436 -26.75 -19.11 16.19
C LEU A 436 -26.65 -18.34 17.51
N GLY A 437 -26.04 -17.14 17.48
CA GLY A 437 -26.00 -16.21 18.60
C GLY A 437 -27.40 -15.75 19.05
N ALA A 438 -28.32 -15.57 18.10
CA ALA A 438 -29.71 -15.23 18.38
C ALA A 438 -30.48 -16.37 19.07
N ARG A 439 -30.27 -17.62 18.64
CA ARG A 439 -30.84 -18.80 19.31
C ARG A 439 -30.29 -18.98 20.71
N ARG A 440 -28.98 -18.70 20.92
CA ARG A 440 -28.35 -18.65 22.24
C ARG A 440 -28.98 -17.58 23.12
N GLU A 441 -29.15 -16.37 22.61
CA GLU A 441 -29.76 -15.23 23.32
C GLU A 441 -31.21 -15.56 23.73
N ALA A 442 -32.02 -16.13 22.84
CA ALA A 442 -33.41 -16.51 23.13
C ALA A 442 -33.52 -17.63 24.19
N ALA A 443 -32.52 -18.50 24.30
CA ALA A 443 -32.45 -19.51 25.34
C ALA A 443 -31.94 -18.97 26.69
N GLY A 444 -31.46 -17.72 26.75
CA GLY A 444 -31.01 -17.06 27.98
C GLY A 444 -29.62 -17.50 28.47
N TYR A 445 -28.77 -18.02 27.59
CA TYR A 445 -27.38 -18.38 27.94
C TYR A 445 -26.47 -17.15 27.99
N HIS A 446 -25.48 -17.18 28.88
CA HIS A 446 -24.48 -16.13 29.04
C HIS A 446 -23.65 -15.92 27.75
N CYS A 447 -23.25 -14.68 27.49
CA CYS A 447 -22.59 -14.22 26.25
C CYS A 447 -21.19 -14.80 26.00
N ILE A 448 -20.42 -15.05 27.06
CA ILE A 448 -19.07 -15.67 26.99
C ILE A 448 -19.10 -17.17 27.36
N PHE A 449 -19.71 -17.54 28.49
CA PHE A 449 -19.78 -18.92 28.95
C PHE A 449 -21.12 -19.55 28.58
N VAL A 450 -21.17 -20.23 27.43
CA VAL A 450 -22.36 -20.84 26.80
C VAL A 450 -23.15 -21.83 27.71
N TRP A 451 -22.64 -22.14 28.90
CA TRP A 451 -23.13 -23.18 29.80
C TRP A 451 -23.74 -22.63 31.12
N LYS A 452 -23.71 -21.32 31.37
CA LYS A 452 -24.19 -20.72 32.64
C LYS A 452 -25.31 -19.71 32.40
N ARG A 453 -26.39 -19.78 33.20
CA ARG A 453 -27.52 -18.84 33.22
C ARG A 453 -27.26 -17.78 34.29
N CYS A 454 -27.39 -16.49 33.96
CA CYS A 454 -27.10 -15.39 34.89
C CYS A 454 -28.21 -14.34 34.88
N ASP A 455 -28.43 -13.74 36.06
CA ASP A 455 -29.35 -12.62 36.26
C ASP A 455 -28.75 -11.27 35.86
N LYS A 456 -29.66 -10.34 35.58
CA LYS A 456 -29.39 -9.02 34.99
C LYS A 456 -28.57 -8.12 35.92
N ALA A 457 -27.66 -7.37 35.32
CA ALA A 457 -27.05 -6.19 35.92
C ALA A 457 -26.81 -5.14 34.81
N GLU A 458 -27.22 -3.90 35.06
CA GLU A 458 -26.96 -2.76 34.18
C GLU A 458 -25.73 -1.98 34.66
N ARG A 459 -24.87 -1.56 33.71
CA ARG A 459 -24.06 -0.34 33.87
C ARG A 459 -23.61 0.23 32.52
N GLU A 460 -23.62 1.55 32.40
CA GLU A 460 -23.25 2.33 31.22
C GLU A 460 -21.72 2.42 31.01
N LYS A 461 -21.28 2.41 29.74
CA LYS A 461 -19.93 2.81 29.32
C LYS A 461 -20.01 3.80 28.15
N VAL A 462 -20.07 5.09 28.48
CA VAL A 462 -19.94 6.21 27.51
C VAL A 462 -18.58 6.90 27.62
N VAL A 463 -17.90 6.78 28.77
CA VAL A 463 -16.64 7.49 29.07
C VAL A 463 -15.44 6.92 28.30
N VAL A 464 -15.35 5.60 28.15
CA VAL A 464 -14.23 4.93 27.45
C VAL A 464 -14.24 5.24 25.95
N TYR A 465 -15.43 5.33 25.35
CA TYR A 465 -15.60 5.65 23.94
C TYR A 465 -15.22 7.11 23.63
N GLY A 466 -15.60 8.06 24.51
CA GLY A 466 -15.22 9.47 24.34
C GLY A 466 -13.71 9.72 24.41
N VAL A 467 -12.99 9.05 25.32
CA VAL A 467 -11.53 9.17 25.44
C VAL A 467 -10.81 8.62 24.21
N TYR A 468 -11.27 7.50 23.66
CA TYR A 468 -10.72 6.92 22.44
C TYR A 468 -10.87 7.84 21.23
N VAL A 469 -12.07 8.39 21.01
CA VAL A 469 -12.34 9.28 19.87
C VAL A 469 -11.45 10.54 19.91
N LEU A 470 -11.24 11.12 21.10
CA LEU A 470 -10.37 12.28 21.26
C LEU A 470 -8.89 11.97 20.97
N LEU A 471 -8.40 10.80 21.41
CA LEU A 471 -7.04 10.35 21.12
C LEU A 471 -6.84 10.05 19.63
N ALA A 472 -7.82 9.41 18.99
CA ALA A 472 -7.80 9.13 17.56
C ALA A 472 -7.79 10.44 16.74
N PHE A 473 -8.63 11.40 17.11
CA PHE A 473 -8.68 12.71 16.43
C PHE A 473 -7.38 13.50 16.60
N TYR A 474 -6.78 13.46 17.80
CA TYR A 474 -5.47 14.05 18.06
C TYR A 474 -4.36 13.41 17.21
N GLY A 475 -4.35 12.08 17.09
CA GLY A 475 -3.41 11.36 16.22
C GLY A 475 -3.59 11.70 14.74
N CYS A 476 -4.82 11.78 14.25
CA CYS A 476 -5.10 12.18 12.87
C CYS A 476 -4.77 13.65 12.58
N ALA A 477 -4.85 14.54 13.57
CA ALA A 477 -4.51 15.95 13.42
C ALA A 477 -3.00 16.20 13.29
N GLN A 478 -2.15 15.22 13.62
CA GLN A 478 -0.69 15.29 13.50
C GLN A 478 -0.15 14.67 12.21
N LEU A 479 -1.04 14.24 11.30
CA LEU A 479 -0.62 13.58 10.05
C LEU A 479 -0.10 14.63 9.05
N GLU A 480 1.21 14.58 8.75
CA GLU A 480 1.81 15.37 7.67
C GLU A 480 2.11 14.46 6.47
N PRO A 481 1.57 14.76 5.27
CA PRO A 481 1.89 13.99 4.07
C PRO A 481 3.30 14.36 3.58
N ASN A 482 4.22 13.39 3.64
CA ASN A 482 5.59 13.60 3.17
C ASN A 482 6.10 12.35 2.42
N LEU A 483 6.08 12.39 1.08
CA LEU A 483 6.60 11.33 0.21
C LEU A 483 7.96 11.73 -0.36
N THR A 484 9.01 11.68 0.46
CA THR A 484 10.40 11.71 -0.03
C THR A 484 10.97 10.29 -0.15
N PRO A 485 11.83 10.00 -1.14
CA PRO A 485 12.51 8.72 -1.27
C PRO A 485 13.27 8.27 -0.02
N SER A 486 13.81 9.23 0.74
CA SER A 486 14.42 9.00 2.06
C SER A 486 13.48 8.35 3.09
N ARG A 487 12.16 8.54 2.95
CA ARG A 487 11.13 7.94 3.83
C ARG A 487 10.69 6.54 3.39
N LEU A 488 11.13 6.06 2.22
CA LEU A 488 10.88 4.67 1.78
C LEU A 488 11.83 3.66 2.45
N VAL A 489 12.84 4.16 3.16
CA VAL A 489 13.92 3.40 3.77
C VAL A 489 13.87 3.59 5.29
N VAL A 490 14.35 2.61 6.06
CA VAL A 490 14.41 2.68 7.54
C VAL A 490 15.25 3.89 7.98
N ASP A 491 14.89 4.57 9.07
CA ASP A 491 15.62 5.77 9.56
C ASP A 491 17.12 5.50 9.85
N ASP A 492 17.46 4.30 10.32
CA ASP A 492 18.85 3.87 10.58
C ASP A 492 19.56 3.31 9.33
N SER A 493 18.93 3.41 8.16
CA SER A 493 19.48 2.81 6.95
C SER A 493 20.73 3.53 6.45
N PRO A 494 21.78 2.78 6.02
CA PRO A 494 22.97 3.38 5.42
C PRO A 494 22.67 4.18 4.13
N LEU A 495 21.51 3.96 3.51
CA LEU A 495 21.06 4.69 2.32
C LEU A 495 20.58 6.11 2.61
N VAL A 496 20.15 6.43 3.84
CA VAL A 496 19.57 7.74 4.17
C VAL A 496 20.57 8.87 3.84
N HIS A 497 21.83 8.65 4.19
CA HIS A 497 22.88 9.62 3.90
C HIS A 497 23.13 9.77 2.40
N TYR A 498 23.20 8.66 1.66
CA TYR A 498 23.32 8.70 0.20
C TYR A 498 22.13 9.39 -0.47
N LEU A 499 20.89 9.10 -0.05
CA LEU A 499 19.68 9.69 -0.63
C LEU A 499 19.63 11.20 -0.42
N HIS A 500 20.01 11.67 0.78
CA HIS A 500 20.16 13.09 1.05
C HIS A 500 21.21 13.76 0.15
N LEU A 501 22.31 13.05 -0.16
CA LEU A 501 23.33 13.54 -1.10
C LEU A 501 22.84 13.52 -2.54
N ALA A 502 22.09 12.50 -2.93
CA ALA A 502 21.50 12.38 -4.24
C ALA A 502 20.49 13.51 -4.49
N GLU A 503 19.61 13.80 -3.54
CA GLU A 503 18.62 14.87 -3.62
C GLU A 503 19.25 16.26 -3.71
N ASN A 504 20.20 16.57 -2.82
CA ASN A 504 20.74 17.93 -2.70
C ASN A 504 21.87 18.26 -3.67
N LYS A 505 22.64 17.26 -4.13
CA LYS A 505 23.81 17.46 -5.01
C LYS A 505 23.59 16.86 -6.39
N ILE A 506 23.28 15.57 -6.47
CA ILE A 506 23.24 14.84 -7.75
C ILE A 506 22.06 15.31 -8.62
N TRP A 507 20.85 15.29 -8.07
CA TRP A 507 19.63 15.64 -8.81
C TRP A 507 19.48 17.15 -9.02
N ALA A 508 20.04 17.96 -8.12
CA ALA A 508 20.09 19.42 -8.24
C ALA A 508 20.94 19.88 -9.44
N GLU A 509 22.06 19.19 -9.72
CA GLU A 509 22.96 19.52 -10.83
C GLU A 509 22.57 18.82 -12.16
N GLY A 510 21.62 17.89 -12.11
CA GLY A 510 21.05 17.21 -13.27
C GLY A 510 21.67 15.84 -13.57
N LEU A 511 20.93 15.03 -14.33
CA LEU A 511 21.34 13.68 -14.73
C LEU A 511 21.66 13.63 -16.23
N ILE A 512 22.55 12.74 -16.62
CA ILE A 512 22.88 12.53 -18.04
C ILE A 512 21.68 11.93 -18.77
N GLY A 513 21.06 12.71 -19.65
CA GLY A 513 20.16 12.18 -20.67
C GLY A 513 20.97 11.52 -21.79
N ARG A 514 20.65 10.27 -22.12
CA ARG A 514 21.19 9.60 -23.31
C ARG A 514 20.15 9.69 -24.43
N VAL A 515 20.55 10.19 -25.59
CA VAL A 515 19.70 10.27 -26.78
C VAL A 515 20.05 9.11 -27.70
N TYR A 516 19.09 8.23 -27.95
CA TYR A 516 19.24 7.11 -28.88
C TYR A 516 18.55 7.42 -30.21
N ILE A 517 19.29 7.30 -31.31
CA ILE A 517 18.76 7.51 -32.66
C ILE A 517 18.42 6.15 -33.26
N ASN A 518 17.14 5.81 -33.31
CA ASN A 518 16.68 4.47 -33.72
C ASN A 518 16.89 4.16 -35.21
N ARG A 519 16.86 5.20 -36.07
CA ARG A 519 17.23 5.12 -37.48
C ARG A 519 18.28 6.19 -37.76
N ALA A 520 19.54 5.85 -37.47
CA ALA A 520 20.63 6.76 -37.79
C ALA A 520 20.70 6.97 -39.32
N PRO A 521 20.83 8.21 -39.81
CA PRO A 521 21.11 8.46 -41.22
C PRO A 521 22.43 7.80 -41.62
N ASP A 522 22.63 7.50 -42.90
CA ASP A 522 23.95 7.04 -43.34
C ASP A 522 24.95 8.18 -43.13
N ILE A 523 25.79 8.05 -42.10
CA ILE A 523 26.78 9.05 -41.71
C ILE A 523 27.81 9.27 -42.85
N LYS A 524 27.89 8.34 -43.80
CA LYS A 524 28.74 8.45 -45.00
C LYS A 524 28.11 9.29 -46.11
N ASN A 525 26.80 9.54 -46.07
CA ASN A 525 26.11 10.33 -47.07
C ASN A 525 25.89 11.77 -46.54
N PRO A 526 26.64 12.77 -47.04
CA PRO A 526 26.53 14.16 -46.58
C PRO A 526 25.19 14.84 -46.92
N ARG A 527 24.25 14.13 -47.58
CA ARG A 527 22.87 14.59 -47.81
C ARG A 527 21.88 14.05 -46.77
N GLU A 528 22.27 13.07 -45.98
CA GLU A 528 21.43 12.44 -44.94
C GLU A 528 21.78 12.89 -43.52
N VAL A 529 23.01 13.39 -43.30
CA VAL A 529 23.50 14.03 -42.06
C VAL A 529 23.24 15.53 -42.12
#